data_AF-A0A6J4KXT0-F1
#
_entry.id   AF-A0A6J4KXT0-F1
#
_cell.length_a   1.000
_cell.length_b   1.000
_cell.length_c   1.000
_cell.angle_alpha   90.00
_cell.angle_beta   90.00
_cell.angle_gamma   90.00
#
_symmetry.space_group_name_H-M   'P 1'
#
loop_
_entity.id
_entity.type
_entity.pdbx_description
1 polymer ?
#
loop_
_entity_poly.entity_id
_entity_poly.type
_entity_poly.pdbx_seq_one_letter_code
_entity_poly.pdbx_strand_id
1 'polypeptide(L)'
;MINRLQIIASYPFPLRVIIFLLILLAIWLPLAAPIYLLVKDSNLATILTMGLLFTEFLFLVPRWGKQVYGQTQLLKSYGLINTRKNGFELLIGLAIGLLLTFSLFAVQGLFGLVAWQN
;
A
#
# COMPACT_ATOMS: atom_id res chain seq x y z
N MET A 1 22.82 -10.42 19.85
CA MET A 1 22.24 -11.52 19.06
C MET A 1 22.39 -11.13 17.59
N ILE A 2 23.35 -11.70 16.88
CA ILE A 2 23.60 -11.38 15.46
C ILE A 2 22.38 -11.89 14.68
N ASN A 3 21.57 -10.98 14.15
CA ASN A 3 20.41 -11.36 13.32
C ASN A 3 20.94 -12.06 12.07
N ARG A 4 20.64 -13.35 11.89
CA ARG A 4 21.04 -14.14 10.70
C ARG A 4 20.61 -13.48 9.37
N LEU A 5 19.65 -12.55 9.41
CA LEU A 5 19.18 -11.75 8.28
C LEU A 5 20.20 -10.72 7.76
N GLN A 6 21.23 -10.35 8.54
CA GLN A 6 22.26 -9.43 8.07
C GLN A 6 23.13 -10.03 6.95
N ILE A 7 23.16 -11.36 6.82
CA ILE A 7 23.84 -12.05 5.70
C ILE A 7 23.19 -11.66 4.35
N ILE A 8 21.88 -11.38 4.35
CA ILE A 8 21.13 -10.96 3.15
C ILE A 8 21.57 -9.56 2.69
N ALA A 9 22.15 -8.74 3.58
CA ALA A 9 22.64 -7.41 3.22
C ALA A 9 23.77 -7.48 2.17
N SER A 10 24.58 -8.55 2.23
CA SER A 10 25.69 -8.82 1.33
C SER A 10 25.26 -9.35 -0.04
N TYR A 11 23.98 -9.68 -0.24
CA TYR A 11 23.48 -10.15 -1.53
C TYR A 11 23.32 -9.00 -2.54
N PRO A 12 23.43 -9.31 -3.85
CA PRO A 12 23.13 -8.36 -4.91
C PRO A 12 21.75 -7.73 -4.75
N PHE A 13 21.60 -6.48 -5.15
CA PHE A 13 20.34 -5.75 -5.07
C PHE A 13 19.12 -6.52 -5.61
N PRO A 14 19.17 -7.18 -6.79
CA PRO A 14 18.01 -7.91 -7.32
C PRO A 14 17.56 -9.06 -6.43
N LEU A 15 18.50 -9.82 -5.87
CA LEU A 15 18.21 -10.94 -4.96
C LEU A 15 17.51 -10.46 -3.68
N ARG A 16 17.92 -9.32 -3.12
CA ARG A 16 17.25 -8.74 -1.95
C ARG A 16 15.81 -8.34 -2.25
N VAL A 17 15.54 -7.79 -3.44
CA VAL A 17 14.19 -7.44 -3.89
C VAL A 17 13.34 -8.69 -4.08
N ILE A 18 13.87 -9.73 -4.72
CA ILE A 18 13.13 -11.00 -4.91
C ILE A 18 12.76 -11.61 -3.56
N ILE A 19 13.70 -11.68 -2.61
CA ILE A 19 13.41 -12.21 -1.27
C ILE A 19 12.33 -11.37 -0.58
N PHE A 20 12.41 -10.04 -0.67
CA PHE A 20 11.38 -9.16 -0.13
C PHE A 20 10.00 -9.43 -0.75
N LEU A 21 9.93 -9.56 -2.08
CA LEU A 21 8.69 -9.86 -2.79
C LEU A 21 8.12 -11.23 -2.43
N LEU A 22 8.96 -12.24 -2.22
CA LEU A 22 8.53 -13.57 -1.78
C LEU A 22 7.94 -13.54 -0.37
N ILE A 23 8.55 -12.78 0.55
CA ILE A 23 8.02 -12.62 1.91
C ILE A 23 6.69 -11.88 1.88
N LEU A 24 6.62 -10.78 1.10
CA LEU A 24 5.38 -10.03 0.91
C LEU A 24 4.28 -10.92 0.34
N LEU A 25 4.57 -11.72 -0.69
CA LEU A 25 3.60 -12.65 -1.27
C LEU A 25 3.16 -13.72 -0.26
N ALA A 26 4.08 -14.27 0.51
CA ALA A 26 3.79 -15.32 1.48
C ALA A 26 2.86 -14.87 2.61
N ILE A 27 2.92 -13.59 3.01
CA ILE A 27 2.05 -13.01 4.03
C ILE A 27 0.75 -12.47 3.40
N TRP A 28 0.83 -11.86 2.22
CA TRP A 28 -0.34 -11.30 1.52
C TRP A 28 -1.32 -12.37 1.05
N LEU A 29 -0.84 -13.44 0.42
CA LEU A 29 -1.68 -14.47 -0.20
C LEU A 29 -2.70 -15.11 0.77
N PRO A 30 -2.33 -15.55 1.99
CA PRO A 30 -3.29 -16.13 2.93
C PRO A 30 -4.33 -15.13 3.43
N LEU A 31 -4.05 -13.82 3.36
CA LEU A 31 -5.00 -12.77 3.73
C LEU A 31 -5.90 -12.36 2.55
N ALA A 32 -5.37 -12.35 1.33
CA ALA A 32 -6.11 -12.01 0.12
C ALA A 32 -7.04 -13.15 -0.34
N ALA A 33 -6.63 -14.41 -0.17
CA ALA A 33 -7.42 -15.59 -0.53
C ALA A 33 -8.84 -15.57 0.08
N PRO A 34 -9.06 -15.40 1.40
CA PRO A 34 -10.40 -15.35 1.95
C PRO A 34 -11.21 -14.15 1.44
N ILE A 35 -10.56 -13.01 1.14
CA ILE A 35 -11.26 -11.83 0.59
C ILE A 35 -11.85 -12.18 -0.77
N TYR A 36 -11.07 -12.80 -1.67
CA TYR A 36 -11.58 -13.22 -2.98
C TYR A 36 -12.65 -14.31 -2.90
N LEU A 37 -12.64 -15.14 -1.87
CA LEU A 37 -13.66 -16.18 -1.68
C LEU A 37 -14.96 -15.65 -1.06
N LEU A 38 -14.87 -14.65 -0.17
CA LEU A 38 -16.01 -14.13 0.61
C LEU A 38 -16.68 -12.92 -0.07
N VAL A 39 -15.92 -12.10 -0.78
CA VAL A 39 -16.40 -10.88 -1.40
C VAL A 39 -16.80 -11.15 -2.86
N LYS A 40 -18.10 -11.09 -3.12
CA LYS A 40 -18.67 -11.29 -4.47
C LYS A 40 -18.47 -10.09 -5.40
N ASP A 41 -18.42 -8.89 -4.84
CA ASP A 41 -18.21 -7.67 -5.61
C ASP A 41 -16.73 -7.56 -6.02
N SER A 42 -16.47 -7.62 -7.33
CA SER A 42 -15.11 -7.57 -7.87
C SER A 42 -14.38 -6.27 -7.57
N ASN A 43 -15.09 -5.14 -7.53
CA ASN A 43 -14.50 -3.83 -7.24
C ASN A 43 -14.10 -3.75 -5.77
N LEU A 44 -15.00 -4.16 -4.88
CA LEU A 44 -14.73 -4.18 -3.44
C LEU A 44 -13.59 -5.15 -3.12
N ALA A 45 -13.60 -6.35 -3.71
CA ALA A 45 -12.52 -7.33 -3.53
C ALA A 45 -11.17 -6.75 -3.96
N THR A 46 -11.13 -6.03 -5.10
CA THR A 46 -9.91 -5.38 -5.60
C THR A 46 -9.44 -4.27 -4.66
N ILE A 47 -10.35 -3.40 -4.20
CA ILE A 47 -10.02 -2.32 -3.26
C ILE A 47 -9.44 -2.89 -1.96
N LEU A 48 -10.07 -3.92 -1.40
CA LEU A 48 -9.62 -4.54 -0.15
C LEU A 48 -8.26 -5.23 -0.32
N THR A 49 -8.09 -6.03 -1.36
CA THR A 49 -6.86 -6.82 -1.58
C THR A 49 -5.65 -5.95 -1.93
N MET A 50 -5.86 -4.92 -2.76
CA MET A 50 -4.82 -3.93 -3.08
C MET A 50 -4.51 -3.02 -1.89
N GLY A 51 -5.53 -2.57 -1.15
CA GLY A 51 -5.36 -1.78 0.06
C GLY A 51 -4.60 -2.55 1.15
N LEU A 52 -4.89 -3.84 1.30
CA LEU A 52 -4.17 -4.76 2.17
C LEU A 52 -2.70 -4.89 1.72
N LEU A 53 -2.44 -5.19 0.44
CA LEU A 53 -1.09 -5.32 -0.11
C LEU A 53 -0.25 -4.07 0.16
N PHE A 54 -0.82 -2.91 -0.10
CA PHE A 54 -0.15 -1.63 0.09
C PHE A 54 0.16 -1.37 1.56
N THR A 55 -0.80 -1.63 2.44
CA THR A 55 -0.63 -1.48 3.89
C THR A 55 0.47 -2.40 4.41
N GLU A 56 0.43 -3.66 3.99
CA GLU A 56 1.43 -4.66 4.33
C GLU A 56 2.83 -4.25 3.86
N PHE A 57 2.94 -3.80 2.61
CA PHE A 57 4.18 -3.26 2.05
C PHE A 57 4.74 -2.11 2.90
N LEU A 58 3.90 -1.12 3.26
CA LEU A 58 4.30 0.00 4.11
C LEU A 58 4.81 -0.45 5.49
N PHE A 59 4.28 -1.54 6.03
CA PHE A 59 4.73 -2.13 7.28
C PHE A 59 5.99 -3.00 7.16
N LEU A 60 6.18 -3.66 6.01
CA LEU A 60 7.28 -4.58 5.77
C LEU A 60 8.56 -3.84 5.39
N VAL A 61 8.50 -2.75 4.61
CA VAL A 61 9.65 -1.91 4.24
C VAL A 61 10.51 -1.44 5.42
N PRO A 62 9.96 -0.80 6.48
CA PRO A 62 10.77 -0.33 7.60
C PRO A 62 11.32 -1.50 8.44
N ARG A 63 10.58 -2.62 8.54
CA ARG A 63 11.03 -3.84 9.23
C ARG A 63 12.20 -4.49 8.49
N TRP A 64 12.06 -4.66 7.18
CA TRP A 64 13.10 -5.19 6.30
C TRP A 64 14.36 -4.33 6.39
N GLY A 65 14.21 -3.01 6.29
CA GLY A 65 15.36 -2.12 6.34
C GLY A 65 16.06 -2.08 7.70
N LYS A 66 15.32 -2.21 8.80
CA LYS A 66 15.90 -2.40 10.13
C LYS A 66 16.63 -3.74 10.26
N GLN A 67 16.06 -4.82 9.74
CA GLN A 67 16.59 -6.18 9.89
C GLN A 67 17.77 -6.49 8.96
N VAL A 68 17.75 -5.96 7.73
CA VAL A 68 18.75 -6.23 6.70
C VAL A 68 19.84 -5.14 6.68
N TYR A 69 19.47 -3.86 6.72
CA TYR A 69 20.43 -2.76 6.62
C TYR A 69 20.79 -2.12 7.97
N GLY A 70 20.13 -2.51 9.07
CA GLY A 70 20.29 -1.87 10.38
C GLY A 70 19.73 -0.46 10.46
N GLN A 71 19.08 0.04 9.41
CA GLN A 71 18.53 1.40 9.34
C GLN A 71 17.09 1.42 9.88
N THR A 72 16.90 2.08 11.01
CA THR A 72 15.63 2.12 11.75
C THR A 72 14.63 3.17 11.25
N GLN A 73 15.02 4.07 10.33
CA GLN A 73 14.24 5.27 9.98
C GLN A 73 14.01 5.49 8.48
N LEU A 74 14.03 4.45 7.65
CA LEU A 74 13.90 4.58 6.19
C LEU A 74 12.67 5.38 5.74
N LEU A 75 11.48 5.11 6.28
CA LEU A 75 10.29 5.87 5.88
C LEU A 75 10.41 7.37 6.25
N LYS A 76 11.04 7.69 7.38
CA LYS A 76 11.27 9.08 7.81
C LYS A 76 12.31 9.79 6.93
N SER A 77 13.35 9.09 6.48
CA SER A 77 14.34 9.67 5.57
C SER A 77 13.75 10.03 4.20
N TYR A 78 12.67 9.35 3.80
CA TYR A 78 11.90 9.69 2.59
C TYR A 78 10.76 10.70 2.86
N GLY A 79 10.71 11.32 4.04
CA GLY A 79 9.74 12.37 4.37
C GLY A 79 8.41 11.88 4.94
N LEU A 80 8.22 10.58 5.15
CA LEU A 80 7.06 10.03 5.85
C LEU A 80 7.24 10.20 7.36
N ILE A 81 7.09 11.44 7.81
CA ILE A 81 7.14 11.84 9.21
C ILE A 81 5.71 12.00 9.69
N ASN A 82 5.35 11.31 10.77
CA ASN A 82 4.05 11.46 11.40
C ASN A 82 4.01 12.77 12.18
N THR A 83 3.63 13.86 11.51
CA THR A 83 3.37 15.17 12.12
C THR A 83 1.90 15.53 11.94
N ARG A 84 1.35 16.33 12.86
CA ARG A 84 -0.02 16.84 12.71
C ARG A 84 -0.22 17.58 11.38
N LYS A 85 0.79 18.34 10.95
CA LYS A 85 0.80 19.07 9.68
C LYS A 85 0.63 18.13 8.49
N ASN A 86 1.43 17.06 8.41
CA ASN A 86 1.32 16.07 7.33
C ASN A 86 -0.05 15.37 7.33
N GLY A 87 -0.62 15.12 8.51
CA GLY A 87 -1.98 14.59 8.62
C GLY A 87 -3.04 15.54 8.05
N PHE A 88 -2.95 16.83 8.38
CA PHE A 88 -3.83 17.85 7.81
C PHE A 88 -3.65 18.00 6.29
N GLU A 89 -2.41 18.03 5.79
CA GLU A 89 -2.12 18.09 4.36
C GLU A 89 -2.65 16.86 3.61
N LEU A 90 -2.56 15.67 4.20
CA LEU A 90 -3.17 14.45 3.64
C LEU A 90 -4.70 14.54 3.59
N LEU A 91 -5.35 15.05 4.63
CA LEU A 91 -6.80 15.25 4.63
C LEU A 91 -7.24 16.29 3.58
N ILE A 92 -6.50 17.39 3.45
CA ILE A 92 -6.77 18.42 2.43
C ILE A 92 -6.59 17.83 1.04
N GLY A 93 -5.50 17.09 0.79
CA GLY A 93 -5.26 16.43 -0.49
C GLY A 93 -6.35 15.41 -0.84
N LEU A 94 -6.79 14.60 0.13
CA LEU A 94 -7.91 13.68 -0.04
C LEU A 94 -9.22 14.42 -0.33
N ALA A 95 -9.51 15.50 0.40
CA ALA A 95 -10.71 16.31 0.18
C ALA A 95 -10.70 16.91 -1.23
N ILE A 96 -9.58 17.47 -1.69
CA ILE A 96 -9.43 18.00 -3.06
C ILE A 96 -9.62 16.89 -4.09
N GLY A 97 -8.96 15.74 -3.92
CA GLY A 97 -9.09 14.62 -4.85
C GLY A 97 -10.52 14.08 -4.94
N LEU A 98 -11.21 13.94 -3.80
CA LEU A 98 -12.61 13.54 -3.75
C LEU A 98 -13.51 14.58 -4.42
N LEU A 99 -13.31 15.87 -4.12
CA LEU A 99 -14.07 16.95 -4.77
C LEU A 99 -13.91 16.90 -6.29
N LEU A 100 -12.68 16.79 -6.79
CA LEU A 100 -12.42 16.68 -8.23
C LEU A 100 -13.07 15.43 -8.84
N THR A 101 -12.98 14.28 -8.16
CA THR A 101 -13.59 13.02 -8.63
C THR A 101 -15.11 13.13 -8.70
N PHE A 102 -15.75 13.67 -7.67
CA PHE A 102 -17.20 13.89 -7.66
C PHE A 102 -17.63 14.96 -8.66
N SER A 103 -16.85 16.02 -8.86
CA SER A 103 -17.11 17.01 -9.91
C SER A 103 -17.04 16.38 -11.30
N LEU A 104 -16.04 15.54 -11.58
CA LEU A 104 -15.96 14.80 -12.83
C LEU A 104 -17.15 13.85 -13.02
N PHE A 105 -17.53 13.12 -11.97
CA PHE A 105 -18.68 12.23 -12.01
C PHE A 105 -19.99 13.00 -12.25
N ALA A 106 -20.15 14.18 -11.63
CA ALA A 106 -21.30 15.05 -11.86
C ALA A 106 -21.35 15.55 -13.31
N VAL A 107 -20.21 15.98 -13.87
CA VAL A 107 -20.11 16.36 -15.29
C VAL A 107 -20.49 15.17 -16.19
N GLN A 108 -19.92 13.99 -15.96
CA GLN A 108 -20.25 12.79 -16.72
C GLN A 108 -21.76 12.46 -16.63
N GLY A 109 -22.36 12.61 -15.46
CA GLY A 109 -23.80 12.42 -15.25
C GLY A 109 -24.65 13.41 -16.04
N LEU A 110 -24.27 14.71 -16.05
CA LEU A 110 -24.96 15.75 -16.82
C LEU A 110 -24.89 15.51 -18.34
N PHE A 111 -23.78 14.99 -18.84
CA PHE A 111 -23.61 14.63 -20.25
C PHE A 111 -24.19 13.25 -20.61
N GLY A 112 -24.83 12.55 -19.68
CA GLY A 112 -25.43 11.22 -19.92
C GLY A 112 -24.41 10.10 -20.16
N LEU A 113 -23.14 10.30 -19.77
CA LEU A 113 -22.06 9.32 -19.93
C LEU A 113 -22.06 8.25 -18.83
N VAL A 114 -22.89 8.43 -17.79
CA VAL A 114 -23.00 7.49 -16.67
C VAL A 114 -24.11 6.48 -16.95
N ALA A 115 -23.75 5.21 -17.04
CA ALA A 115 -24.70 4.11 -17.08
C ALA A 115 -25.16 3.78 -15.65
N TRP A 116 -26.40 4.11 -15.33
CA TRP A 116 -27.03 3.73 -14.07
C TRP A 116 -27.34 2.24 -14.10
N GLN A 117 -26.71 1.46 -13.23
CA GLN A 117 -27.10 0.08 -12.97
C GLN A 117 -28.13 0.09 -11.83
N ASN A 118 -29.35 -0.37 -12.14
CA ASN A 118 -30.41 -0.60 -11.16
C ASN A 118 -30.19 -1.92 -10.41
#